data_AF-A0A8C4NDE9-F1
#
_entry.id   AF-A0A8C4NDE9-F1
#
_cell.length_a   1.000
_cell.length_b   1.000
_cell.length_c   1.000
_cell.angle_alpha   90.00
_cell.angle_beta   90.00
_cell.angle_gamma   90.00
#
_symmetry.space_group_name_H-M   'P 1'
#
loop_
_entity.id
_entity.type
_entity.pdbx_description
1 polymer ?
#
loop_
_entity_poly.entity_id
_entity_poly.type
_entity_poly.pdbx_seq_one_letter_code
_entity_poly.pdbx_strand_id
1 'polypeptide(L)'
;MTQFLPPNLLALFAPRDPIPFLPPLSKLPHEKSHRQPYSGVAAHVHLFEDPKDAPPPTRGETKEERIERKRREKLEKRLLEVEEEVKFWDPPTDANVQGDAFKTLFVARINYDTSESKLRREFEVYGPIRRISLIHNRKSGKPRGYAFIEYEHERDMHSTIVRAMVRTGLQLMLALPLHPILWFVFGFVFW
;
A
#
# COMPACT_ATOMS: atom_id res chain seq x y z
N MET A 1 -43.82 -39.48 -1.30
CA MET A 1 -43.24 -40.63 -2.02
C MET A 1 -43.92 -41.98 -1.67
N THR A 2 -45.20 -42.00 -1.28
CA THR A 2 -45.96 -43.24 -0.98
C THR A 2 -47.21 -43.39 -1.86
N GLN A 3 -47.40 -42.50 -2.84
CA GLN A 3 -48.66 -42.31 -3.58
C GLN A 3 -49.00 -43.44 -4.57
N PHE A 4 -48.00 -44.16 -5.09
CA PHE A 4 -48.20 -45.21 -6.11
C PHE A 4 -47.59 -46.55 -5.68
N LEU A 5 -47.78 -46.92 -4.41
CA LEU A 5 -47.37 -48.22 -3.89
C LEU A 5 -48.48 -49.26 -4.10
N PRO A 6 -48.13 -50.54 -4.29
CA PRO A 6 -49.12 -51.62 -4.34
C PRO A 6 -49.93 -51.69 -3.03
N PRO A 7 -51.20 -52.14 -3.08
CA PRO A 7 -52.16 -52.00 -1.98
C PRO A 7 -51.68 -52.61 -0.65
N ASN A 8 -50.92 -53.71 -0.70
CA ASN A 8 -50.35 -54.34 0.50
C ASN A 8 -49.35 -53.44 1.24
N LEU A 9 -48.60 -52.62 0.52
CA LEU A 9 -47.66 -51.64 1.11
C LEU A 9 -48.37 -50.34 1.48
N LEU A 10 -49.40 -49.95 0.72
CA LEU A 10 -50.22 -48.76 1.01
C LEU A 10 -50.96 -48.92 2.35
N ALA A 11 -51.41 -50.14 2.67
CA ALA A 11 -52.06 -50.46 3.94
C ALA A 11 -51.20 -50.19 5.20
N LEU A 12 -49.87 -50.24 5.08
CA LEU A 12 -48.95 -49.92 6.18
C LEU A 12 -48.98 -48.44 6.57
N PHE A 13 -49.42 -47.58 5.65
CA PHE A 13 -49.53 -46.14 5.85
C PHE A 13 -50.96 -45.71 6.21
N ALA A 14 -51.79 -46.64 6.70
CA ALA A 14 -53.11 -46.30 7.24
C ALA A 14 -52.96 -45.32 8.41
N PRO A 15 -53.83 -44.29 8.49
CA PRO A 15 -53.81 -43.37 9.62
C PRO A 15 -54.10 -44.11 10.93
N ARG A 16 -53.49 -43.66 12.02
CA ARG A 16 -53.87 -44.11 13.36
C ARG A 16 -55.22 -43.51 13.75
N ASP A 17 -55.81 -44.06 14.80
CA ASP A 17 -56.99 -43.46 15.44
C ASP A 17 -56.76 -41.97 15.74
N PRO A 18 -57.80 -41.13 15.62
CA PRO A 18 -57.68 -39.71 15.87
C PRO A 18 -57.22 -39.46 17.31
N ILE A 19 -56.35 -38.46 17.48
CA ILE A 19 -55.86 -38.08 18.80
C ILE A 19 -57.03 -37.59 19.68
N PRO A 20 -57.07 -37.96 20.98
CA PRO A 20 -58.02 -37.39 21.92
C PRO A 20 -57.88 -35.87 21.99
N PHE A 21 -59.00 -35.16 21.98
CA PHE A 21 -58.99 -33.70 22.08
C PHE A 21 -58.46 -33.26 23.44
N LEU A 22 -57.50 -32.33 23.42
CA LEU A 22 -57.05 -31.59 24.59
C LEU A 22 -57.21 -30.08 24.31
N PRO A 23 -57.71 -29.30 25.28
CA PRO A 23 -57.81 -27.86 25.10
C PRO A 23 -56.42 -27.23 24.95
N PRO A 24 -56.29 -26.11 24.21
CA PRO A 24 -55.02 -25.42 24.06
C PRO A 24 -54.52 -24.86 25.41
N LEU A 25 -53.21 -24.98 25.66
CA LEU A 25 -52.59 -24.54 26.92
C LEU A 25 -52.73 -23.04 27.18
N SER A 26 -52.79 -22.22 26.11
CA SER A 26 -52.90 -20.77 26.22
C SER A 26 -54.05 -20.25 25.37
N LYS A 27 -54.69 -19.18 25.84
CA LYS A 27 -55.72 -18.45 25.09
C LYS A 27 -55.16 -17.87 23.79
N LEU A 28 -56.04 -17.63 22.80
CA LEU A 28 -55.64 -16.94 21.58
C LEU A 28 -55.10 -15.53 21.87
N PRO A 29 -54.18 -14.99 21.07
CA PRO A 29 -53.54 -13.69 21.34
C PRO A 29 -54.52 -12.54 21.64
N HIS A 30 -55.66 -12.48 20.95
CA HIS A 30 -56.70 -11.45 21.15
C HIS A 30 -57.56 -11.66 22.39
N GLU A 31 -57.56 -12.86 22.98
CA GLU A 31 -58.24 -13.19 24.24
C GLU A 31 -57.31 -13.08 25.46
N LYS A 32 -56.01 -12.78 25.23
CA LYS A 32 -55.04 -12.58 26.31
C LYS A 32 -55.27 -11.22 26.95
N SER A 33 -55.74 -11.23 28.19
CA SER A 33 -55.78 -10.02 29.02
C SER A 33 -54.38 -9.71 29.52
N HIS A 34 -53.79 -8.61 29.06
CA HIS A 34 -52.52 -8.10 29.58
C HIS A 34 -52.74 -7.40 30.92
N ARG A 35 -52.21 -7.97 32.01
CA ARG A 35 -52.30 -7.38 33.35
C ARG A 35 -51.60 -6.01 33.44
N GLN A 36 -50.60 -5.79 32.60
CA GLN A 36 -49.91 -4.52 32.42
C GLN A 36 -49.83 -4.27 30.90
N PRO A 37 -50.77 -3.51 30.33
CA PRO A 37 -50.67 -3.11 28.93
C PRO A 37 -49.46 -2.17 28.75
N TYR A 38 -48.92 -2.11 27.55
CA TYR A 38 -47.91 -1.12 27.22
C TYR A 38 -48.43 0.29 27.52
N SER A 39 -47.65 1.06 28.28
CA SER A 39 -47.93 2.46 28.59
C SER A 39 -46.91 3.35 27.89
N GLY A 40 -47.27 4.62 27.70
CA GLY A 40 -46.36 5.61 27.12
C GLY A 40 -45.21 5.99 28.07
N VAL A 41 -44.17 6.59 27.51
CA VAL A 41 -43.00 7.06 28.28
C VAL A 41 -43.24 8.38 29.03
N ALA A 42 -44.41 9.00 28.89
CA ALA A 42 -44.74 10.31 29.48
C ALA A 42 -44.53 10.35 31.00
N ALA A 43 -44.82 9.25 31.70
CA ALA A 43 -44.61 9.15 33.15
C ALA A 43 -43.14 9.29 33.55
N HIS A 44 -42.17 9.11 32.63
CA HIS A 44 -40.74 9.05 32.91
C HIS A 44 -39.98 10.31 32.46
N VAL A 45 -40.66 11.33 31.94
CA VAL A 45 -40.02 12.56 31.44
C VAL A 45 -39.26 13.30 32.54
N HIS A 46 -39.67 13.15 33.80
CA HIS A 46 -39.00 13.72 34.97
C HIS A 46 -37.62 13.09 35.27
N LEU A 47 -37.27 11.97 34.63
CA LEU A 47 -35.97 11.30 34.77
C LEU A 47 -34.92 11.82 33.78
N PHE A 48 -35.30 12.66 32.82
CA PHE A 48 -34.37 13.22 31.86
C PHE A 48 -33.59 14.38 32.49
N GLU A 49 -32.26 14.36 32.33
CA GLU A 49 -31.40 15.47 32.73
C GLU A 49 -31.73 16.72 31.91
N ASP A 50 -31.64 17.89 32.56
CA ASP A 50 -31.78 19.16 31.86
C ASP A 50 -30.64 19.29 30.83
N PRO A 51 -30.93 19.76 29.61
CA PRO A 51 -29.93 19.87 28.52
C PRO A 51 -28.77 20.83 28.84
N LYS A 52 -28.86 21.57 29.95
CA LYS A 52 -27.82 22.47 30.46
C LYS A 52 -26.79 21.74 31.33
N ASP A 53 -27.20 20.67 32.00
CA ASP A 53 -26.37 19.91 32.94
C ASP A 53 -25.69 18.70 32.27
N ALA A 54 -26.17 18.31 31.09
CA ALA A 54 -25.58 17.23 30.30
C ALA A 54 -24.22 17.66 29.71
N PRO A 55 -23.13 16.91 29.94
CA PRO A 55 -21.87 17.16 29.26
C PRO A 55 -22.06 17.02 27.74
N PRO A 56 -21.33 17.80 26.91
CA PRO A 56 -21.41 17.63 25.47
C PRO A 56 -21.06 16.18 25.10
N PRO A 57 -21.78 15.58 24.14
CA PRO A 57 -21.56 14.19 23.77
C PRO A 57 -20.11 14.01 23.33
N THR A 58 -19.41 13.07 23.96
CA THR A 58 -18.03 12.73 23.63
C THR A 58 -18.03 12.05 22.26
N ARG A 59 -17.64 12.80 21.22
CA ARG A 59 -17.40 12.21 19.90
C ARG A 59 -16.14 11.34 20.01
N GLY A 60 -16.35 10.03 20.01
CA GLY A 60 -15.26 9.08 19.84
C GLY A 60 -14.58 9.29 18.49
N GLU A 61 -13.29 8.95 18.41
CA GLU A 61 -12.52 9.07 17.17
C GLU A 61 -13.24 8.38 16.02
N THR A 62 -13.45 9.12 14.94
CA THR A 62 -13.94 8.55 13.69
C THR A 62 -12.87 7.64 13.09
N LYS A 63 -13.29 6.73 12.19
CA LYS A 63 -12.35 5.85 11.47
C LYS A 63 -11.30 6.66 10.69
N GLU A 64 -11.67 7.84 10.21
CA GLU A 64 -10.83 8.74 9.41
C GLU A 64 -9.71 9.35 10.26
N GLU A 65 -10.04 9.94 11.42
CA GLU A 65 -9.06 10.48 12.37
C GLU A 65 -8.07 9.40 12.82
N ARG A 66 -8.55 8.17 13.05
CA ARG A 66 -7.69 7.04 13.40
C ARG A 66 -6.72 6.67 12.27
N ILE A 67 -7.15 6.75 11.01
CA ILE A 67 -6.30 6.48 9.85
C ILE A 67 -5.25 7.58 9.69
N GLU A 68 -5.65 8.84 9.87
CA GLU A 68 -4.76 9.99 9.77
C GLU A 68 -3.67 9.97 10.84
N ARG A 69 -4.03 9.68 12.09
CA ARG A 69 -3.06 9.47 13.18
C ARG A 69 -2.01 8.41 12.80
N LYS A 70 -2.46 7.23 12.36
CA LYS A 70 -1.55 6.14 11.96
C LYS A 70 -0.65 6.52 10.79
N ARG A 71 -1.15 7.31 9.82
CA ARG A 71 -0.35 7.80 8.69
C ARG A 71 0.70 8.79 9.16
N ARG A 72 0.35 9.71 10.07
CA ARG A 72 1.25 10.71 10.64
C ARG A 72 2.39 10.04 11.43
N GLU A 73 2.05 9.14 12.34
CA GLU A 73 3.03 8.36 13.12
C GLU A 73 3.97 7.57 12.21
N LYS A 74 3.44 6.96 11.14
CA LYS A 74 4.25 6.21 10.18
C LYS A 74 5.19 7.12 9.37
N LEU A 75 4.74 8.31 8.99
CA LEU A 75 5.57 9.28 8.28
C LEU A 75 6.68 9.80 9.17
N GLU A 76 6.36 10.20 10.39
CA GLU A 76 7.32 10.68 11.39
C GLU A 76 8.37 9.62 11.71
N LYS A 77 7.94 8.37 11.92
CA LYS A 77 8.87 7.25 12.13
C LYS A 77 9.83 7.07 10.94
N ARG A 78 9.31 7.13 9.71
CA ARG A 78 10.14 7.00 8.51
C ARG A 78 11.11 8.18 8.36
N LEU A 79 10.71 9.38 8.74
CA LEU A 79 11.57 10.56 8.71
C LEU A 79 12.72 10.42 9.71
N LEU A 80 12.45 9.95 10.92
CA LEU A 80 13.49 9.67 11.92
C LEU A 80 14.47 8.58 11.44
N GLU A 81 13.94 7.48 10.88
CA GLU A 81 14.77 6.42 10.30
C GLU A 81 15.68 6.96 9.18
N VAL A 82 15.16 7.80 8.29
CA VAL A 82 15.95 8.44 7.23
C VAL A 82 16.99 9.40 7.82
N GLU A 83 16.64 10.17 8.85
CA GLU A 83 17.58 11.09 9.50
C GLU A 83 18.75 10.34 10.17
N GLU A 84 18.46 9.21 10.83
CA GLU A 84 19.48 8.32 11.40
C GLU A 84 20.34 7.67 10.31
N GLU A 85 19.72 7.17 9.22
CA GLU A 85 20.44 6.61 8.08
C GLU A 85 21.37 7.64 7.42
N VAL A 86 20.93 8.90 7.29
CA VAL A 86 21.75 9.99 6.73
C VAL A 86 22.93 10.31 7.66
N LYS A 87 22.74 10.31 8.98
CA LYS A 87 23.84 10.54 9.95
C LYS A 87 24.94 9.48 9.86
N PHE A 88 24.58 8.25 9.50
CA PHE A 88 25.52 7.13 9.37
C PHE A 88 26.13 7.00 7.97
N TRP A 89 25.63 7.75 6.99
CA TRP A 89 26.05 7.61 5.59
C TRP A 89 27.26 8.50 5.28
N ASP A 90 28.46 7.89 5.31
CA ASP A 90 29.74 8.53 4.97
C ASP A 90 30.39 7.88 3.72
N PRO A 91 30.11 8.37 2.50
CA PRO A 91 30.65 7.82 1.26
C PRO A 91 32.18 7.80 1.13
N PRO A 92 32.93 8.82 1.60
CA PRO A 92 34.39 8.84 1.45
C PRO A 92 35.12 7.73 2.24
N THR A 93 34.49 7.21 3.29
CA THR A 93 35.07 6.17 4.15
C THR A 93 34.77 4.75 3.63
N ASP A 94 33.88 4.62 2.65
CA ASP A 94 33.50 3.32 2.09
C ASP A 94 34.62 2.69 1.25
N ALA A 95 35.06 1.49 1.63
CA ALA A 95 36.08 0.72 0.91
C ALA A 95 35.72 0.39 -0.56
N ASN A 96 34.44 0.51 -0.93
CA ASN A 96 33.97 0.29 -2.29
C ASN A 96 34.12 1.54 -3.18
N VAL A 97 34.23 2.73 -2.58
CA VAL A 97 34.44 4.00 -3.29
C VAL A 97 35.96 4.20 -3.36
N GLN A 98 36.53 3.86 -4.51
CA GLN A 98 37.96 3.99 -4.75
C GLN A 98 38.19 4.81 -6.02
N GLY A 99 39.22 5.65 -6.00
CA GLY A 99 39.59 6.48 -7.15
C GLY A 99 39.11 7.92 -7.02
N ASP A 100 39.20 8.64 -8.14
CA ASP A 100 38.82 10.05 -8.24
C ASP A 100 37.35 10.18 -8.65
N ALA A 101 36.55 10.88 -7.84
CA ALA A 101 35.14 11.11 -8.10
C ALA A 101 34.92 11.87 -9.42
N PHE A 102 35.83 12.78 -9.78
CA PHE A 102 35.76 13.56 -11.02
C PHE A 102 36.10 12.75 -12.27
N LYS A 103 36.63 11.53 -12.12
CA LYS A 103 36.94 10.63 -13.24
C LYS A 103 36.02 9.42 -13.30
N THR A 104 35.05 9.36 -12.38
CA THR A 104 34.16 8.21 -12.22
C THR A 104 32.79 8.52 -12.82
N LEU A 105 32.42 7.74 -13.84
CA LEU A 105 31.10 7.77 -14.46
C LEU A 105 30.14 6.85 -13.70
N PHE A 106 28.97 7.38 -13.34
CA PHE A 106 27.87 6.59 -12.81
C PHE A 106 26.94 6.14 -13.95
N VAL A 107 26.80 4.82 -14.11
CA VAL A 107 25.91 4.22 -15.11
C VAL A 107 24.82 3.44 -14.38
N ALA A 108 23.56 3.84 -14.56
CA ALA A 108 22.39 3.16 -14.00
C ALA A 108 21.51 2.56 -15.10
N ARG A 109 20.53 1.73 -14.70
CA ARG A 109 19.58 1.03 -15.60
C ARG A 109 20.26 0.05 -16.55
N ILE A 110 21.32 -0.60 -16.07
CA ILE A 110 22.00 -1.68 -16.81
C ILE A 110 21.13 -2.94 -16.70
N ASN A 111 21.00 -3.69 -17.81
CA ASN A 111 20.31 -4.98 -17.77
C ASN A 111 21.06 -5.94 -16.83
N TYR A 112 20.33 -6.71 -16.01
CA TYR A 112 20.89 -7.60 -14.99
C TYR A 112 21.78 -8.71 -15.56
N ASP A 113 21.57 -9.10 -16.83
CA ASP A 113 22.38 -10.11 -17.52
C ASP A 113 23.67 -9.55 -18.14
N THR A 114 23.90 -8.24 -18.02
CA THR A 114 25.06 -7.58 -18.63
C THR A 114 26.33 -7.88 -17.84
N SER A 115 27.31 -8.50 -18.49
CA SER A 115 28.63 -8.72 -17.89
C SER A 115 29.51 -7.46 -17.93
N GLU A 116 30.46 -7.37 -17.00
CA GLU A 116 31.46 -6.31 -16.97
C GLU A 116 32.22 -6.19 -18.30
N SER A 117 32.51 -7.31 -18.96
CA SER A 117 33.19 -7.32 -20.26
C SER A 117 32.38 -6.62 -21.36
N LYS A 118 31.05 -6.73 -21.32
CA LYS A 118 30.17 -6.05 -22.29
C LYS A 118 30.14 -4.54 -22.02
N LEU A 119 30.07 -4.14 -20.76
CA LEU A 119 30.19 -2.72 -20.37
C LEU A 119 31.54 -2.16 -20.82
N ARG A 120 32.63 -2.87 -20.57
CA ARG A 120 33.97 -2.44 -20.98
C ARG A 120 34.04 -2.16 -22.48
N ARG A 121 33.55 -3.08 -23.32
CA ARG A 121 33.56 -2.92 -24.79
C ARG A 121 32.79 -1.69 -25.28
N GLU A 122 31.63 -1.42 -24.69
CA GLU A 122 30.79 -0.28 -25.09
C GLU A 122 31.40 1.06 -24.63
N PHE A 123 32.02 1.09 -23.46
CA PHE A 123 32.56 2.31 -22.85
C PHE A 123 34.01 2.61 -23.25
N GLU A 124 34.77 1.61 -23.70
CA GLU A 124 36.15 1.76 -24.20
C GLU A 124 36.24 2.62 -25.47
N VAL A 125 35.14 2.79 -26.21
CA VAL A 125 35.04 3.67 -27.38
C VAL A 125 35.26 5.15 -27.03
N TYR A 126 34.97 5.54 -25.78
CA TYR A 126 35.06 6.93 -25.36
C TYR A 126 36.39 7.28 -24.69
N GLY A 127 37.17 6.29 -24.25
CA GLY A 127 38.51 6.48 -23.70
C GLY A 127 39.03 5.26 -22.92
N PRO A 128 40.31 5.27 -22.52
CA PRO A 128 40.90 4.22 -21.70
C PRO A 128 40.25 4.16 -20.31
N ILE A 129 39.72 2.98 -19.98
CA ILE A 129 39.08 2.69 -18.70
C ILE A 129 40.13 2.15 -17.72
N ARG A 130 40.23 2.77 -16.54
CA ARG A 130 41.10 2.34 -15.44
C ARG A 130 40.46 1.21 -14.63
N ARG A 131 39.19 1.35 -14.29
CA ARG A 131 38.47 0.37 -13.45
C ARG A 131 36.97 0.38 -13.71
N ILE A 132 36.35 -0.79 -13.63
CA ILE A 132 34.89 -0.94 -13.59
C ILE A 132 34.51 -1.59 -12.27
N SER A 133 33.49 -1.06 -11.60
CA SER A 133 32.91 -1.63 -10.39
C SER A 133 31.41 -1.82 -10.58
N LEU A 134 30.99 -3.07 -10.80
CA LEU A 134 29.58 -3.44 -10.87
C LEU A 134 29.06 -3.72 -9.46
N ILE A 135 28.06 -2.96 -9.01
CA ILE A 135 27.58 -3.07 -7.63
C ILE A 135 26.49 -4.14 -7.52
N HIS A 136 26.76 -5.09 -6.64
CA HIS A 136 25.86 -6.18 -6.29
C HIS A 136 25.26 -5.94 -4.91
N ASN A 137 24.05 -6.45 -4.71
CA ASN A 137 23.39 -6.37 -3.41
C ASN A 137 24.09 -7.35 -2.43
N ARG A 138 24.67 -6.81 -1.35
CA ARG A 138 25.40 -7.59 -0.33
C ARG A 138 24.61 -8.76 0.26
N LYS A 139 23.26 -8.66 0.33
CA LYS A 139 22.41 -9.71 0.92
C LYS A 139 22.04 -10.82 -0.08
N SER A 140 21.86 -10.47 -1.35
CA SER A 140 21.29 -11.39 -2.35
C SER A 140 22.28 -11.81 -3.46
N GLY A 141 23.44 -11.15 -3.55
CA GLY A 141 24.40 -11.34 -4.64
C GLY A 141 23.93 -10.85 -6.01
N LYS A 142 22.65 -10.50 -6.17
CA LYS A 142 22.08 -10.02 -7.44
C LYS A 142 22.63 -8.64 -7.80
N PRO A 143 22.90 -8.37 -9.09
CA PRO A 143 23.32 -7.05 -9.56
C PRO A 143 22.23 -6.01 -9.29
N ARG A 144 22.60 -4.83 -8.77
CA ARG A 144 21.63 -3.73 -8.55
C ARG A 144 21.27 -2.99 -9.84
N GLY A 145 21.96 -3.27 -10.95
CA GLY A 145 21.73 -2.61 -12.24
C GLY A 145 22.40 -1.24 -12.35
N TYR A 146 23.45 -0.98 -11.55
CA TYR A 146 24.31 0.19 -11.69
C TYR A 146 25.80 -0.17 -11.53
N ALA A 147 26.64 0.60 -12.21
CA ALA A 147 28.09 0.46 -12.24
C ALA A 147 28.78 1.81 -12.12
N PHE A 148 29.98 1.79 -11.55
CA PHE A 148 30.93 2.90 -11.56
C PHE A 148 32.07 2.57 -12.52
N ILE A 149 32.38 3.50 -13.43
CA ILE A 149 33.46 3.35 -14.41
C ILE A 149 34.46 4.48 -14.19
N GLU A 150 35.66 4.16 -13.76
CA GLU A 150 36.76 5.11 -13.59
C GLU A 150 37.58 5.18 -14.88
N TYR A 151 37.68 6.37 -15.46
CA TYR A 151 38.54 6.65 -16.62
C TYR A 151 39.92 7.14 -16.19
N GLU A 152 40.92 7.03 -17.07
CA GLU A 152 42.24 7.63 -16.81
C GLU A 152 42.20 9.16 -16.82
N HIS A 153 41.41 9.73 -17.75
CA HIS A 153 41.28 11.17 -17.94
C HIS A 153 39.84 11.66 -17.72
N GLU A 154 39.69 12.80 -17.07
CA GLU A 154 38.40 13.47 -16.85
C GLU A 154 37.72 13.88 -18.18
N ARG A 155 38.52 14.25 -19.19
CA ARG A 155 38.05 14.61 -20.52
C ARG A 155 37.23 13.48 -21.17
N ASP A 156 37.68 12.25 -20.99
CA ASP A 156 37.05 11.06 -21.58
C ASP A 156 35.70 10.78 -20.90
N MET A 157 35.65 10.96 -19.57
CA MET A 157 34.41 10.87 -18.78
C MET A 157 33.37 11.89 -19.24
N HIS A 158 33.75 13.17 -19.36
CA HIS A 158 32.84 14.22 -19.87
C HIS A 158 32.40 13.97 -21.31
N SER A 159 33.30 13.50 -22.18
CA SER A 159 32.95 13.15 -23.56
C SER A 159 31.91 12.02 -23.62
N THR A 160 32.01 11.05 -22.70
CA THR A 160 31.08 9.94 -22.58
C THR A 160 29.71 10.45 -22.16
N ILE A 161 29.62 11.33 -21.15
CA ILE A 161 28.34 11.91 -20.71
C ILE A 161 27.67 12.63 -21.88
N VAL A 162 28.40 13.53 -22.54
CA VAL A 162 27.88 14.33 -23.65
C VAL A 162 27.39 13.44 -24.80
N ARG A 163 28.20 12.45 -25.22
CA ARG A 163 27.85 11.56 -26.33
C ARG A 163 26.76 10.56 -25.97
N ALA A 164 26.78 10.00 -24.77
CA ALA A 164 25.74 9.08 -24.31
C ALA A 164 24.39 9.78 -24.22
N MET A 165 24.37 11.04 -23.78
CA MET A 165 23.17 11.86 -23.72
C MET A 165 22.57 12.12 -25.11
N VAL A 166 23.42 12.46 -26.09
CA VAL A 166 23.00 12.65 -27.49
C VAL A 166 22.50 11.36 -28.14
N ARG A 167 23.16 10.22 -27.85
CA ARG A 167 22.87 8.92 -28.48
C ARG A 167 21.63 8.23 -27.91
N THR A 168 21.28 8.48 -26.65
CA THR A 168 20.10 7.90 -25.99
C THR A 168 18.85 8.77 -26.10
N GLY A 169 18.94 9.97 -26.70
CA GLY A 169 17.80 10.88 -26.81
C GLY A 169 17.24 11.33 -25.45
N LEU A 170 18.05 11.22 -24.39
CA LEU A 170 17.72 11.77 -23.07
C LEU A 170 17.95 13.28 -23.13
N GLN A 171 16.92 14.01 -23.55
CA GLN A 171 16.84 15.47 -23.43
C GLN A 171 17.31 15.87 -22.02
N LEU A 172 18.31 16.75 -21.96
CA LEU A 172 18.72 17.47 -20.75
C LEU A 172 17.50 18.18 -20.16
N MET A 173 16.82 17.58 -19.18
CA MET A 173 16.12 18.35 -18.16
C MET A 173 17.16 18.80 -17.13
N LEU A 174 18.04 19.73 -17.53
CA LEU A 174 18.71 20.58 -16.55
C LEU A 174 17.75 21.72 -16.22
N ALA A 175 17.33 21.72 -14.96
CA ALA A 175 16.71 22.79 -14.17
C ALA A 175 16.55 24.17 -14.87
N LEU A 176 15.29 24.54 -15.11
CA LEU A 176 14.85 25.94 -15.04
C LEU A 176 13.98 26.07 -13.78
N PRO A 177 14.40 26.86 -12.77
CA PRO A 177 13.51 27.26 -11.70
C PRO A 177 12.68 28.43 -12.20
N LEU A 178 11.35 28.30 -12.36
CA LEU A 178 10.39 29.39 -12.23
C LEU A 178 8.93 28.93 -12.43
N HIS A 179 8.13 29.23 -11.40
CA HIS A 179 6.68 29.40 -11.33
C HIS A 179 5.76 28.26 -10.84
N PRO A 180 5.08 28.47 -9.68
CA PRO A 180 4.02 27.61 -9.18
C PRO A 180 2.65 28.12 -9.67
N ILE A 181 2.21 27.80 -10.89
CA ILE A 181 0.84 28.18 -11.31
C ILE A 181 0.04 27.06 -11.98
N LEU A 182 0.62 26.00 -12.55
CA LEU A 182 -0.19 24.93 -13.15
C LEU A 182 -0.37 23.73 -12.20
N TRP A 183 -1.25 23.90 -11.21
CA TRP A 183 -1.94 22.80 -10.51
C TRP A 183 -3.44 22.80 -10.81
N PHE A 184 -3.83 23.35 -11.96
CA PHE A 184 -5.20 23.30 -12.46
C PHE A 184 -5.16 23.07 -13.96
N VAL A 185 -6.10 22.24 -14.43
CA VAL A 185 -6.40 21.96 -15.85
C VAL A 185 -5.49 20.93 -16.53
N PHE A 186 -5.70 19.64 -16.24
CA PHE A 186 -6.26 18.69 -17.22
C PHE A 186 -6.34 17.29 -16.59
N GLY A 187 -7.49 17.01 -15.97
CA GLY A 187 -7.99 15.64 -15.90
C GLY A 187 -8.75 15.37 -17.20
N PHE A 188 -8.40 14.28 -17.90
CA PHE A 188 -9.25 13.54 -18.85
C PHE A 188 -8.40 12.33 -19.31
N VAL A 189 -8.61 11.15 -18.76
CA VAL A 189 -9.36 10.04 -19.40
C VAL A 189 -8.94 9.86 -20.86
N PHE A 190 -8.18 8.80 -21.16
CA PHE A 190 -8.60 7.83 -22.18
C PHE A 190 -7.79 6.53 -22.12
N TRP A 191 -8.48 5.51 -22.62
CA TRP A 191 -8.22 4.09 -22.82
C TRP A 191 -6.94 3.76 -23.58
#